data_AF-A0A150LBL9-F1
#
_entry.id   AF-A0A150LBL9-F1
#
_cell.length_a   1.000
_cell.length_b   1.000
_cell.length_c   1.000
_cell.angle_alpha   90.00
_cell.angle_beta   90.00
_cell.angle_gamma   90.00
#
_symmetry.space_group_name_H-M   'P 1'
#
loop_
_entity.id
_entity.type
_entity.pdbx_description
1 polymer ?
#
loop_
_entity_poly.entity_id
_entity_poly.type
_entity_poly.pdbx_seq_one_letter_code
_entity_poly.pdbx_strand_id
1 'polypeptide(L)'
;MTKKKKLERKIEKIVDKVLQDKFASVLHDISYRIGVLLETQKGMNRVHSHDLNLATHLLDGYVFTNNSPQAGYVAWTDVNIVYKGVTYTITNGNTNKKYIWWDFDATDNTKLQASDTKPTLTVDDVLIGINEGGTFHLTMAPGKMTPGGALLDGSVGSNELATGAVTTAKLADLAITSQKISDSAITETKIASNAITSVKIASNAVDSSKIADNAITQTKIANGAVVAGKLGSNAVTSSNIASGAVGSTQIADNAVTSTKIATNAISSTHIQSGAVGSSQLANGAVTGTKIAAGAIAEDKLNLATHFIF
;
A
#
# COMPACT_ATOMS: atom_id res chain seq x y z
N MET A 1 32.46 21.35 80.82
CA MET A 1 32.80 22.20 79.65
C MET A 1 31.82 23.36 79.60
N THR A 2 32.29 24.60 79.75
CA THR A 2 31.44 25.80 79.84
C THR A 2 30.61 25.99 78.58
N LYS A 3 29.39 26.55 78.69
CA LYS A 3 28.51 26.83 77.54
C LYS A 3 29.24 27.56 76.40
N LYS A 4 30.16 28.47 76.75
CA LYS A 4 31.07 29.18 75.83
C LYS A 4 31.95 28.24 75.00
N LYS A 5 32.67 27.30 75.63
CA LYS A 5 33.52 26.32 74.93
C LYS A 5 32.73 25.37 74.02
N LYS A 6 31.46 25.07 74.34
CA LYS A 6 30.58 24.26 73.46
C LYS A 6 30.15 25.04 72.22
N LEU A 7 29.93 26.34 72.35
CA LEU A 7 29.59 27.22 71.24
C LEU A 7 30.78 27.41 70.29
N GLU A 8 31.98 27.66 70.83
CA GLU A 8 33.22 27.83 70.06
C GLU A 8 33.51 26.60 69.18
N ARG A 9 33.49 25.38 69.75
CA ARG A 9 33.66 24.14 68.96
C ARG A 9 32.59 23.92 67.90
N LYS A 10 31.37 24.43 68.12
CA LYS A 10 30.28 24.30 67.15
C LYS A 10 30.47 25.28 65.99
N ILE A 11 30.96 26.49 66.29
CA ILE A 11 31.33 27.48 65.28
C ILE A 11 32.52 26.97 64.45
N GLU A 12 33.59 26.46 65.08
CA GLU A 12 34.74 25.88 64.35
C GLU A 12 34.30 24.79 63.39
N LYS A 13 33.48 23.82 63.84
CA LYS A 13 32.96 22.77 62.95
C LYS A 13 32.10 23.29 61.81
N ILE A 14 31.34 24.37 62.02
CA ILE A 14 30.54 24.99 60.96
C ILE A 14 31.44 25.71 59.98
N VAL A 15 32.45 26.43 60.47
CA VAL A 15 33.42 27.16 59.64
C VAL A 15 34.25 26.18 58.81
N ASP A 16 34.79 25.11 59.41
CA ASP A 16 35.53 24.07 58.70
C ASP A 16 34.67 23.39 57.64
N LYS A 17 33.41 23.06 57.98
CA LYS A 17 32.47 22.49 57.02
C LYS A 17 32.17 23.46 55.88
N VAL A 18 31.99 24.75 56.15
CA VAL A 18 31.74 25.75 55.11
C VAL A 18 32.96 25.96 54.22
N LEU A 19 34.16 26.00 54.80
CA LEU A 19 35.41 26.09 54.05
C LEU A 19 35.63 24.85 53.19
N GLN A 20 35.39 23.65 53.72
CA GLN A 20 35.57 22.41 52.97
C GLN A 20 34.48 22.21 51.91
N ASP A 21 33.21 22.42 52.24
CA ASP A 21 32.11 22.14 51.32
C ASP A 21 31.95 23.23 50.27
N LYS A 22 32.10 24.51 50.65
CA LYS A 22 31.84 25.64 49.74
C LYS A 22 33.10 26.21 49.13
N PHE A 23 34.13 26.46 49.94
CA PHE A 23 35.35 27.10 49.41
C PHE A 23 36.17 26.15 48.55
N ALA A 24 36.31 24.87 48.95
CA ALA A 24 36.99 23.88 48.11
C ALA A 24 36.20 23.57 46.83
N SER A 25 34.87 23.56 46.89
CA SER A 25 34.00 23.40 45.71
C SER A 25 34.18 24.56 44.71
N VAL A 26 34.21 25.80 45.19
CA VAL A 26 34.47 26.98 44.34
C VAL A 26 35.89 26.95 43.78
N LEU A 27 36.89 26.54 44.57
CA LEU A 27 38.28 26.44 44.10
C LEU A 27 38.44 25.36 43.02
N HIS A 28 37.72 24.24 43.15
CA HIS A 28 37.69 23.17 42.16
C HIS A 28 37.02 23.63 40.85
N ASP A 29 35.89 24.34 40.94
CA ASP A 29 35.21 24.93 39.77
C ASP A 29 36.08 25.97 39.06
N ILE A 30 36.77 26.85 39.79
CA ILE A 30 37.70 27.84 39.23
C ILE A 30 38.88 27.16 38.54
N SER A 31 39.51 26.18 39.20
CA SER A 31 40.67 25.46 38.64
C SER A 31 40.30 24.70 37.36
N TYR A 32 39.11 24.12 37.34
CA TYR A 32 38.54 23.45 36.17
C TYR A 32 38.28 24.41 35.01
N ARG A 33 37.62 25.56 35.26
CA ARG A 33 37.37 26.58 34.23
C ARG A 33 38.65 27.18 33.66
N ILE A 34 39.70 27.34 34.48
CA ILE A 34 41.02 27.75 34.01
C ILE A 34 41.62 26.70 33.07
N GLY A 35 41.49 25.40 33.40
CA GLY A 35 41.87 24.30 32.50
C GLY A 35 41.15 24.36 31.16
N VAL A 36 39.83 24.55 31.17
CA VAL A 36 38.99 24.70 29.96
C VAL A 36 39.43 25.91 29.12
N LEU A 37 39.72 27.06 29.74
CA LEU A 37 40.20 28.24 29.02
C LEU A 37 41.59 28.04 28.41
N LEU A 38 42.49 27.35 29.10
CA LEU A 38 43.83 27.00 28.59
C LEU A 38 43.74 26.03 27.40
N GLU A 39 42.79 25.10 27.41
CA GLU A 39 42.52 24.17 26.31
C GLU A 39 41.83 24.86 25.13
N THR A 40 40.95 25.83 25.40
CA THR A 40 40.31 26.68 24.38
C THR A 40 41.34 27.55 23.66
N GLN A 41 42.32 28.13 24.37
CA GLN A 41 43.44 28.85 23.75
C GLN A 41 44.31 27.95 22.86
N LYS A 42 44.32 26.64 23.11
CA LYS A 42 44.99 25.63 22.27
C LYS A 42 44.11 25.12 21.11
N GLY A 43 42.91 25.67 20.93
CA GLY A 43 42.00 25.35 19.83
C GLY A 43 41.17 24.08 20.02
N MET A 44 41.00 23.59 21.25
CA MET A 44 40.19 22.39 21.53
C MET A 44 38.81 22.77 22.11
N ASN A 45 37.73 22.32 21.46
CA ASN A 45 36.34 22.47 21.95
C ASN A 45 35.83 21.14 22.51
N ARG A 46 35.72 21.01 23.84
CA ARG A 46 35.04 19.88 24.50
C ARG A 46 33.86 20.38 25.32
N VAL A 47 32.64 19.93 25.00
CA VAL A 47 31.45 20.07 25.85
C VAL A 47 31.46 18.93 26.85
N HIS A 48 31.23 19.22 28.13
CA HIS A 48 31.25 18.22 29.21
C HIS A 48 29.85 17.93 29.74
N SER A 49 29.69 16.72 30.28
CA SER A 49 28.42 16.11 30.66
C SER A 49 27.61 16.86 31.71
N HIS A 50 28.22 17.74 32.53
CA HIS A 50 27.47 18.54 33.50
C HIS A 50 26.70 19.72 32.88
N ASP A 51 27.00 20.10 31.63
CA ASP A 51 26.26 21.14 30.89
C ASP A 51 24.95 20.59 30.27
N LEU A 52 24.70 19.28 30.40
CA LEU A 52 23.55 18.57 29.88
C LEU A 52 22.74 17.95 31.03
N ASN A 53 21.69 18.66 31.42
CA ASN A 53 20.66 18.31 32.42
C ASN A 53 20.32 16.79 32.48
N LEU A 54 20.36 16.22 33.69
CA LEU A 54 20.33 14.77 34.03
C LEU A 54 19.02 14.03 33.70
N ALA A 55 18.96 13.31 32.57
CA ALA A 55 17.98 12.21 32.41
C ALA A 55 18.38 11.10 31.40
N THR A 56 19.59 11.09 30.85
CA THR A 56 19.92 10.15 29.77
C THR A 56 21.31 9.61 29.96
N HIS A 57 21.46 8.29 29.88
CA HIS A 57 22.76 7.60 29.88
C HIS A 57 23.72 8.28 28.90
N LEU A 58 24.93 8.58 29.36
CA LEU A 58 25.99 9.16 28.53
C LEU A 58 27.16 8.17 28.49
N LEU A 59 27.65 7.87 27.29
CA LEU A 59 28.99 7.28 27.12
C LEU A 59 30.02 8.41 27.15
N ASP A 60 30.97 8.32 28.06
CA ASP A 60 32.09 9.25 28.19
C ASP A 60 33.42 8.52 27.98
N GLY A 61 34.38 9.19 27.34
CA GLY A 61 35.75 8.70 27.16
C GLY A 61 35.94 7.47 26.26
N TYR A 62 34.92 7.02 25.54
CA TYR A 62 34.95 5.73 24.85
C TYR A 62 35.79 5.70 23.56
N VAL A 63 36.48 4.59 23.33
CA VAL A 63 37.11 4.25 22.05
C VAL A 63 36.61 2.89 21.59
N PHE A 64 35.82 2.84 20.52
CA PHE A 64 35.50 1.59 19.82
C PHE A 64 36.36 1.45 18.57
N THR A 65 36.97 0.28 18.39
CA THR A 65 37.88 -0.01 17.28
C THR A 65 37.33 -1.16 16.44
N ASN A 66 37.12 -0.88 15.15
CA ASN A 66 36.66 -1.85 14.16
C ASN A 66 37.75 -2.88 13.82
N ASN A 67 37.33 -4.10 13.50
CA ASN A 67 38.21 -5.22 13.13
C ASN A 67 39.37 -5.49 14.10
N SER A 68 39.12 -5.34 15.40
CA SER A 68 40.13 -5.55 16.45
C SER A 68 39.61 -6.53 17.50
N PRO A 69 40.39 -7.56 17.90
CA PRO A 69 41.80 -7.81 17.52
C PRO A 69 41.98 -8.44 16.13
N GLN A 70 40.89 -8.85 15.47
CA GLN A 70 40.89 -9.45 14.14
C GLN A 70 39.63 -9.08 13.36
N ALA A 71 39.60 -9.39 12.06
CA ALA A 71 38.45 -9.12 11.20
C ALA A 71 37.14 -9.70 11.79
N GLY A 72 36.07 -8.91 11.75
CA GLY A 72 34.77 -9.28 12.32
C GLY A 72 34.57 -8.91 13.79
N TYR A 73 35.61 -8.48 14.51
CA TYR A 73 35.52 -8.08 15.92
C TYR A 73 35.45 -6.57 16.08
N VAL A 74 34.80 -6.13 17.15
CA VAL A 74 34.85 -4.76 17.67
C VAL A 74 35.47 -4.80 19.06
N ALA A 75 36.50 -3.98 19.29
CA ALA A 75 37.13 -3.79 20.60
C ALA A 75 36.71 -2.45 21.22
N TRP A 76 36.72 -2.36 22.54
CA TRP A 76 36.46 -1.13 23.27
C TRP A 76 37.47 -0.90 24.39
N THR A 77 37.85 0.36 24.57
CA THR A 77 38.66 0.85 25.70
C THR A 77 38.08 2.15 26.27
N ASP A 78 38.37 2.40 27.55
CA ASP A 78 38.06 3.64 28.25
C ASP A 78 36.56 4.01 28.27
N VAL A 79 35.70 3.00 28.21
CA VAL A 79 34.24 3.19 28.21
C VAL A 79 33.76 3.51 29.62
N ASN A 80 33.19 4.70 29.82
CA ASN A 80 32.47 5.04 31.04
C ASN A 80 30.99 5.25 30.73
N ILE A 81 30.12 4.67 31.56
CA ILE A 81 28.68 4.89 31.49
C ILE A 81 28.26 5.70 32.71
N VAL A 82 27.70 6.88 32.46
CA VAL A 82 27.14 7.70 33.54
C VAL A 82 25.64 7.46 33.62
N TYR A 83 25.18 6.92 34.74
CA TYR A 83 23.77 6.64 35.00
C TYR A 83 23.37 7.02 36.43
N LYS A 84 22.23 7.71 36.59
CA LYS A 84 21.71 8.21 37.88
C LYS A 84 22.77 8.94 38.73
N GLY A 85 23.69 9.67 38.09
CA GLY A 85 24.77 10.42 38.75
C GLY A 85 25.97 9.58 39.21
N VAL A 86 26.01 8.29 38.88
CA VAL A 86 27.12 7.38 39.15
C VAL A 86 27.86 7.07 37.84
N THR A 87 29.19 7.05 37.89
CA THR A 87 30.03 6.63 36.76
C THR A 87 30.41 5.16 36.92
N TYR A 88 30.08 4.36 35.92
CA TYR A 88 30.43 2.96 35.78
C TYR A 88 31.57 2.84 34.78
N THR A 89 32.78 2.54 35.27
CA THR A 89 33.92 2.26 34.40
C THR A 89 33.81 0.85 33.87
N ILE A 90 33.69 0.74 32.55
CA ILE A 90 33.54 -0.53 31.87
C ILE A 90 34.92 -1.07 31.51
N THR A 91 35.15 -2.32 31.88
CA THR A 91 36.39 -3.03 31.56
C THR A 91 36.56 -3.15 30.05
N ASN A 92 37.80 -2.93 29.59
CA ASN A 92 38.18 -3.12 28.20
C ASN A 92 37.81 -4.54 27.72
N GLY A 93 37.36 -4.63 26.47
CA GLY A 93 36.89 -5.90 25.93
C GLY A 93 36.78 -5.87 24.41
N ASN A 94 36.40 -7.00 23.83
CA ASN A 94 36.08 -7.11 22.43
C ASN A 94 35.05 -8.21 22.21
N THR A 95 34.37 -8.16 21.06
CA THR A 95 33.41 -9.18 20.67
C THR A 95 33.24 -9.25 19.17
N ASN A 96 32.94 -10.43 18.64
CA ASN A 96 32.45 -10.63 17.29
C ASN A 96 30.94 -10.73 17.21
N LYS A 97 30.24 -10.56 18.34
CA LYS A 97 28.79 -10.67 18.43
C LYS A 97 28.11 -9.42 17.91
N LYS A 98 26.94 -9.61 17.30
CA LYS A 98 26.20 -8.54 16.62
C LYS A 98 25.75 -7.40 17.55
N TYR A 99 25.14 -7.71 18.69
CA TYR A 99 24.60 -6.69 19.61
C TYR A 99 25.51 -6.54 20.82
N ILE A 100 25.76 -5.28 21.21
CA ILE A 100 26.59 -4.91 22.36
C ILE A 100 25.78 -3.95 23.23
N TRP A 101 25.53 -4.31 24.48
CA TRP A 101 24.73 -3.50 25.40
C TRP A 101 25.33 -3.44 26.80
N TRP A 102 24.92 -2.45 27.56
CA TRP A 102 25.14 -2.40 28.99
C TRP A 102 23.86 -2.79 29.69
N ASP A 103 23.98 -3.77 30.58
CA ASP A 103 22.92 -4.29 31.41
C ASP A 103 23.15 -3.78 32.83
N PHE A 104 22.24 -2.96 33.32
CA PHE A 104 22.36 -2.34 34.64
C PHE A 104 22.21 -3.37 35.76
N ASP A 105 21.34 -4.35 35.54
CA ASP A 105 20.95 -5.38 36.51
C ASP A 105 21.83 -6.64 36.42
N ALA A 106 22.78 -6.68 35.48
CA ALA A 106 23.74 -7.78 35.37
C ALA A 106 24.56 -7.96 36.66
N THR A 107 24.90 -9.22 36.95
CA THR A 107 25.78 -9.59 38.08
C THR A 107 27.11 -8.83 38.05
N ASP A 108 27.59 -8.47 36.86
CA ASP A 108 28.75 -7.62 36.65
C ASP A 108 28.42 -6.51 35.63
N ASN A 109 27.95 -5.38 36.15
CA ASN A 109 27.64 -4.18 35.38
C ASN A 109 28.88 -3.32 35.05
N THR A 110 30.09 -3.83 35.29
CA THR A 110 31.36 -3.23 34.82
C THR A 110 31.82 -3.80 33.48
N LYS A 111 30.94 -4.55 32.79
CA LYS A 111 31.20 -5.15 31.47
C LYS A 111 30.06 -4.90 30.51
N LEU A 112 30.39 -4.73 29.23
CA LEU A 112 29.40 -4.81 28.16
C LEU A 112 29.02 -6.27 27.92
N GLN A 113 27.73 -6.50 27.77
CA GLN A 113 27.16 -7.77 27.34
C GLN A 113 27.13 -7.81 25.81
N ALA A 114 27.25 -9.01 25.23
CA ALA A 114 27.21 -9.15 23.78
C ALA A 114 26.58 -10.48 23.33
N SER A 115 25.82 -10.44 22.23
CA SER A 115 25.09 -11.59 21.68
C SER A 115 24.77 -11.41 20.20
N ASP A 116 24.58 -12.51 19.47
CA ASP A 116 24.10 -12.46 18.08
C ASP A 116 22.58 -12.22 18.01
N THR A 117 21.87 -12.51 19.09
CA THR A 117 20.44 -12.24 19.24
C THR A 117 20.24 -10.91 19.96
N LYS A 118 19.32 -10.08 19.47
CA LYS A 118 18.99 -8.79 20.08
C LYS A 118 18.56 -9.00 21.54
N PRO A 119 19.17 -8.31 22.52
CA PRO A 119 18.79 -8.44 23.92
C PRO A 119 17.40 -7.87 24.17
N THR A 120 16.70 -8.43 25.17
CA THR A 120 15.56 -7.77 25.79
C THR A 120 16.10 -6.76 26.78
N LEU A 121 15.90 -5.47 26.53
CA LEU A 121 16.39 -4.39 27.38
C LEU A 121 15.28 -3.91 28.30
N THR A 122 15.59 -3.78 29.59
CA THR A 122 14.74 -3.10 30.57
C THR A 122 14.86 -1.58 30.42
N VAL A 123 14.12 -0.83 31.24
CA VAL A 123 14.16 0.64 31.24
C VAL A 123 15.49 1.22 31.74
N ASP A 124 16.28 0.43 32.47
CA ASP A 124 17.56 0.85 33.03
C ASP A 124 18.76 0.46 32.12
N ASP A 125 18.55 -0.45 31.16
CA ASP A 125 19.58 -0.96 30.25
C ASP A 125 19.78 -0.08 29.02
N VAL A 126 20.94 -0.26 28.36
CA VAL A 126 21.30 0.54 27.20
C VAL A 126 21.94 -0.29 26.10
N LEU A 127 21.33 -0.30 24.91
CA LEU A 127 22.00 -0.79 23.70
C LEU A 127 23.11 0.19 23.31
N ILE A 128 24.37 -0.25 23.37
CA ILE A 128 25.52 0.60 23.08
C ILE A 128 25.76 0.66 21.57
N GLY A 129 25.77 -0.49 20.90
CA GLY A 129 25.95 -0.51 19.45
C GLY A 129 25.76 -1.87 18.81
N ILE A 130 25.92 -1.89 17.50
CA ILE A 130 25.81 -3.06 16.64
C ILE A 130 27.13 -3.27 15.90
N ASN A 131 27.64 -4.49 15.93
CA ASN A 131 28.76 -4.94 15.14
C ASN A 131 28.24 -5.59 13.85
N GLU A 132 28.44 -4.94 12.71
CA GLU A 132 28.15 -5.49 11.39
C GLU A 132 29.45 -5.98 10.74
N GLY A 133 29.83 -7.22 11.03
CA GLY A 133 30.97 -7.88 10.41
C GLY A 133 32.32 -7.21 10.66
N GLY A 134 32.50 -6.56 11.82
CA GLY A 134 33.69 -5.84 12.23
C GLY A 134 33.56 -4.31 12.16
N THR A 135 32.43 -3.80 11.65
CA THR A 135 32.11 -2.37 11.66
C THR A 135 31.18 -2.05 12.82
N PHE A 136 31.65 -1.23 13.77
CA PHE A 136 30.85 -0.78 14.90
C PHE A 136 29.93 0.39 14.51
N HIS A 137 28.65 0.21 14.78
CA HIS A 137 27.61 1.22 14.65
C HIS A 137 27.10 1.58 16.04
N LEU A 138 27.38 2.80 16.49
CA LEU A 138 26.88 3.30 17.77
C LEU A 138 25.36 3.53 17.69
N THR A 139 24.59 2.95 18.61
CA THR A 139 23.12 3.06 18.60
C THR A 139 22.57 4.26 19.37
N MET A 140 23.43 5.00 20.08
CA MET A 140 23.08 6.29 20.65
C MET A 140 24.05 7.37 20.16
N ALA A 141 23.55 8.37 19.43
CA ALA A 141 24.37 9.53 19.12
C ALA A 141 24.63 10.34 20.41
N PRO A 142 25.78 11.02 20.55
CA PRO A 142 25.93 12.04 21.58
C PRO A 142 24.92 13.18 21.33
N GLY A 143 23.95 13.37 22.22
CA GLY A 143 22.97 14.46 22.17
C GLY A 143 21.49 14.03 22.10
N LYS A 144 20.59 15.03 22.15
CA LYS A 144 19.13 14.84 22.20
C LYS A 144 18.66 14.09 20.95
N MET A 145 18.00 12.95 21.15
CA MET A 145 17.40 12.17 20.06
C MET A 145 16.46 13.07 19.24
N THR A 146 16.86 13.43 18.03
CA THR A 146 15.94 14.04 17.06
C THR A 146 15.07 12.92 16.48
N PRO A 147 13.74 13.00 16.58
CA PRO A 147 12.84 12.06 15.91
C PRO A 147 13.21 11.95 14.42
N GLY A 148 13.49 10.73 13.96
CA GLY A 148 13.78 10.43 12.54
C GLY A 148 15.26 10.23 12.15
N GLY A 149 16.22 10.50 13.04
CA GLY A 149 17.66 10.35 12.72
C GLY A 149 18.37 9.08 13.21
N ALA A 150 17.67 8.23 13.97
CA ALA A 150 18.29 7.09 14.69
C ALA A 150 18.17 5.73 13.96
N LEU A 151 17.55 5.69 12.79
CA LEU A 151 17.38 4.45 12.02
C LEU A 151 18.35 4.49 10.84
N LEU A 152 19.25 3.51 10.77
CA LEU A 152 20.10 3.31 9.61
C LEU A 152 19.25 2.82 8.44
N ASP A 153 19.69 3.08 7.21
CA ASP A 153 19.00 2.55 6.03
C ASP A 153 18.94 1.01 6.10
N GLY A 154 17.78 0.45 5.80
CA GLY A 154 17.53 -0.99 5.89
C GLY A 154 17.54 -1.60 7.31
N SER A 155 17.67 -0.83 8.39
CA SER A 155 17.80 -1.38 9.75
C SER A 155 16.47 -1.69 10.45
N VAL A 156 15.34 -1.36 9.84
CA VAL A 156 14.01 -1.71 10.36
C VAL A 156 13.61 -3.05 9.78
N GLY A 157 13.82 -4.13 10.53
CA GLY A 157 13.35 -5.46 10.19
C GLY A 157 11.84 -5.65 10.44
N SER A 158 11.39 -6.91 10.40
CA SER A 158 9.97 -7.27 10.48
C SER A 158 9.34 -7.12 11.88
N ASN A 159 10.12 -6.95 12.95
CA ASN A 159 9.64 -6.91 14.34
C ASN A 159 9.95 -5.59 15.06
N GLU A 160 10.57 -4.65 14.36
CA GLU A 160 11.04 -3.37 14.89
C GLU A 160 9.92 -2.33 14.96
N LEU A 161 8.80 -2.59 14.29
CA LEU A 161 7.58 -1.80 14.36
C LEU A 161 6.51 -2.59 15.12
N ALA A 162 6.03 -2.01 16.23
CA ALA A 162 4.86 -2.56 16.91
C ALA A 162 3.64 -2.58 15.98
N THR A 163 2.72 -3.51 16.21
CA THR A 163 1.45 -3.58 15.46
C THR A 163 0.74 -2.23 15.49
N GLY A 164 0.42 -1.70 14.31
CA GLY A 164 -0.23 -0.39 14.16
C GLY A 164 0.68 0.82 14.39
N ALA A 165 2.00 0.64 14.56
CA ALA A 165 2.94 1.74 14.74
C ALA A 165 2.97 2.70 13.53
N VAL A 166 2.65 2.22 12.33
CA VAL A 166 2.49 3.03 11.12
C VAL A 166 1.01 3.29 10.90
N THR A 167 0.56 4.47 11.33
CA THR A 167 -0.82 4.93 11.11
C THR A 167 -0.90 5.73 9.81
N THR A 168 -2.11 5.98 9.31
CA THR A 168 -2.31 6.82 8.12
C THR A 168 -1.68 8.20 8.27
N ALA A 169 -1.79 8.83 9.45
CA ALA A 169 -1.21 10.14 9.71
C ALA A 169 0.34 10.17 9.70
N LYS A 170 1.00 9.00 9.80
CA LYS A 170 2.46 8.86 9.70
C LYS A 170 2.93 8.63 8.26
N LEU A 171 2.00 8.38 7.33
CA LEU A 171 2.30 8.26 5.90
C LEU A 171 1.97 9.59 5.23
N ALA A 172 2.96 10.20 4.59
CA ALA A 172 2.71 11.36 3.76
C ALA A 172 1.77 10.99 2.60
N ASP A 173 1.02 11.97 2.11
CA ASP A 173 0.17 11.79 0.93
C ASP A 173 1.00 11.27 -0.24
N LEU A 174 0.46 10.28 -0.95
CA LEU A 174 1.11 9.62 -2.10
C LEU A 174 2.44 8.88 -1.77
N ALA A 175 2.77 8.69 -0.48
CA ALA A 175 4.02 8.02 -0.10
C ALA A 175 4.09 6.56 -0.55
N ILE A 176 2.95 5.89 -0.75
CA ILE A 176 2.87 4.51 -1.24
C ILE A 176 2.66 4.54 -2.75
N THR A 177 3.75 4.41 -3.50
CA THR A 177 3.75 4.33 -4.97
C THR A 177 3.57 2.89 -5.45
N SER A 178 3.31 2.68 -6.74
CA SER A 178 3.18 1.34 -7.31
C SER A 178 4.43 0.48 -7.09
N GLN A 179 5.63 1.06 -7.15
CA GLN A 179 6.89 0.33 -6.92
C GLN A 179 7.05 -0.17 -5.48
N LYS A 180 6.32 0.42 -4.52
CA LYS A 180 6.31 0.00 -3.11
C LYS A 180 5.27 -1.09 -2.83
N ILE A 181 4.41 -1.40 -3.80
CA ILE A 181 3.39 -2.43 -3.71
C ILE A 181 3.85 -3.59 -4.59
N SER A 182 4.18 -4.73 -3.98
CA SER A 182 4.53 -5.93 -4.76
C SER A 182 3.38 -6.36 -5.66
N ASP A 183 3.71 -7.00 -6.78
CA ASP A 183 2.72 -7.55 -7.69
C ASP A 183 1.75 -8.48 -6.94
N SER A 184 0.45 -8.35 -7.24
CA SER A 184 -0.64 -9.10 -6.58
C SER A 184 -0.80 -8.86 -5.07
N ALA A 185 -0.11 -7.88 -4.47
CA ALA A 185 -0.24 -7.59 -3.05
C ALA A 185 -1.64 -7.07 -2.67
N ILE A 186 -2.38 -6.47 -3.60
CA ILE A 186 -3.75 -6.00 -3.39
C ILE A 186 -4.72 -7.12 -3.79
N THR A 187 -5.14 -7.91 -2.80
CA THR A 187 -6.12 -8.98 -2.93
C THR A 187 -7.55 -8.45 -2.78
N GLU A 188 -8.55 -9.24 -3.16
CA GLU A 188 -9.97 -8.88 -3.01
C GLU A 188 -10.32 -8.44 -1.59
N THR A 189 -9.84 -9.17 -0.57
CA THR A 189 -10.07 -8.87 0.85
C THR A 189 -9.47 -7.54 1.32
N LYS A 190 -8.51 -6.96 0.57
CA LYS A 190 -7.89 -5.67 0.87
C LYS A 190 -8.63 -4.50 0.21
N ILE A 191 -9.57 -4.78 -0.70
CA ILE A 191 -10.40 -3.78 -1.36
C ILE A 191 -11.76 -3.79 -0.67
N ALA A 192 -12.08 -2.71 0.04
CA ALA A 192 -13.40 -2.57 0.65
C ALA A 192 -14.51 -2.59 -0.42
N SER A 193 -15.70 -3.12 -0.07
CA SER A 193 -16.86 -3.13 -0.96
C SER A 193 -17.17 -1.71 -1.45
N ASN A 194 -17.43 -1.56 -2.75
CA ASN A 194 -17.68 -0.28 -3.43
C ASN A 194 -16.51 0.72 -3.40
N ALA A 195 -15.30 0.31 -2.99
CA ALA A 195 -14.14 1.21 -2.99
C ALA A 195 -13.75 1.67 -4.40
N ILE A 196 -13.94 0.81 -5.41
CA ILE A 196 -13.68 1.13 -6.83
C ILE A 196 -15.00 1.55 -7.48
N THR A 197 -15.20 2.86 -7.60
CA THR A 197 -16.35 3.44 -8.31
C THR A 197 -16.00 3.73 -9.76
N SER A 198 -17.00 3.97 -10.61
CA SER A 198 -16.78 4.27 -12.03
C SER A 198 -15.83 5.44 -12.27
N VAL A 199 -15.84 6.48 -11.43
CA VAL A 199 -14.95 7.64 -11.56
C VAL A 199 -13.47 7.30 -11.31
N LYS A 200 -13.19 6.20 -10.60
CA LYS A 200 -11.82 5.73 -10.32
C LYS A 200 -11.27 4.83 -11.42
N ILE A 201 -12.12 4.38 -12.35
CA ILE A 201 -11.72 3.55 -13.49
C ILE A 201 -11.48 4.48 -14.68
N ALA A 202 -10.22 4.59 -15.10
CA ALA A 202 -9.88 5.37 -16.27
C ALA A 202 -10.56 4.83 -17.54
N SER A 203 -10.80 5.70 -18.52
CA SER A 203 -11.35 5.30 -19.81
C SER A 203 -10.49 4.19 -20.44
N ASN A 204 -11.14 3.14 -20.95
CA ASN A 204 -10.50 1.96 -21.55
C ASN A 204 -9.62 1.12 -20.60
N ALA A 205 -9.64 1.37 -19.28
CA ALA A 205 -8.87 0.56 -18.33
C ALA A 205 -9.37 -0.89 -18.21
N VAL A 206 -10.63 -1.14 -18.57
CA VAL A 206 -11.24 -2.47 -18.63
C VAL A 206 -11.47 -2.82 -20.10
N ASP A 207 -10.49 -3.47 -20.71
CA ASP A 207 -10.62 -4.05 -22.05
C ASP A 207 -11.21 -5.47 -21.98
N SER A 208 -11.46 -6.08 -23.15
CA SER A 208 -12.04 -7.42 -23.23
C SER A 208 -11.17 -8.51 -22.59
N SER A 209 -9.85 -8.34 -22.53
CA SER A 209 -8.94 -9.30 -21.87
C SER A 209 -9.09 -9.30 -20.34
N LYS A 210 -9.67 -8.24 -19.77
CA LYS A 210 -9.93 -8.10 -18.33
C LYS A 210 -11.31 -8.61 -17.92
N ILE A 211 -12.17 -8.96 -18.88
CA ILE A 211 -13.51 -9.48 -18.64
C ILE A 211 -13.46 -10.98 -18.88
N ALA A 212 -13.69 -11.77 -17.83
CA ALA A 212 -13.76 -13.21 -17.98
C ALA A 212 -14.93 -13.63 -18.89
N ASP A 213 -14.78 -14.77 -19.56
CA ASP A 213 -15.83 -15.33 -20.40
C ASP A 213 -17.12 -15.51 -19.61
N ASN A 214 -18.25 -15.12 -20.21
CA ASN A 214 -19.58 -15.13 -19.60
C ASN A 214 -19.75 -14.24 -18.36
N ALA A 215 -18.78 -13.36 -18.03
CA ALA A 215 -18.91 -12.46 -16.89
C ALA A 215 -20.05 -11.44 -17.05
N ILE A 216 -20.42 -11.09 -18.28
CA ILE A 216 -21.57 -10.22 -18.58
C ILE A 216 -22.82 -11.08 -18.80
N THR A 217 -23.57 -11.28 -17.72
CA THR A 217 -24.84 -12.02 -17.72
C THR A 217 -26.00 -11.12 -18.18
N GLN A 218 -27.14 -11.72 -18.54
CA GLN A 218 -28.35 -10.98 -18.91
C GLN A 218 -28.74 -9.91 -17.87
N THR A 219 -28.66 -10.24 -16.59
CA THR A 219 -28.97 -9.33 -15.47
C THR A 219 -28.03 -8.14 -15.36
N LYS A 220 -26.83 -8.20 -15.94
CA LYS A 220 -25.85 -7.10 -15.97
C LYS A 220 -26.06 -6.17 -17.16
N ILE A 221 -26.88 -6.56 -18.14
CA ILE A 221 -27.23 -5.73 -19.30
C ILE A 221 -28.59 -5.10 -19.03
N ALA A 222 -28.61 -3.79 -18.84
CA ALA A 222 -29.87 -3.07 -18.65
C ALA A 222 -30.75 -3.15 -19.91
N ASN A 223 -32.07 -3.12 -19.73
CA ASN A 223 -33.03 -3.10 -20.84
C ASN A 223 -32.74 -1.93 -21.78
N GLY A 224 -32.60 -2.22 -23.07
CA GLY A 224 -32.26 -1.22 -24.10
C GLY A 224 -30.79 -0.78 -24.13
N ALA A 225 -29.90 -1.36 -23.32
CA ALA A 225 -28.48 -1.00 -23.33
C ALA A 225 -27.77 -1.35 -24.66
N VAL A 226 -28.23 -2.41 -25.34
CA VAL A 226 -27.75 -2.78 -26.67
C VAL A 226 -28.55 -1.99 -27.72
N VAL A 227 -28.02 -0.83 -28.10
CA VAL A 227 -28.61 0.05 -29.11
C VAL A 227 -28.12 -0.26 -30.52
N ALA A 228 -28.78 0.32 -31.53
CA ALA A 228 -28.38 0.21 -32.92
C ALA A 228 -26.89 0.56 -33.11
N GLY A 229 -26.17 -0.24 -33.89
CA GLY A 229 -24.73 -0.09 -34.12
C GLY A 229 -23.82 -0.72 -33.06
N LYS A 230 -24.36 -1.24 -31.95
CA LYS A 230 -23.57 -2.04 -30.98
C LYS A 230 -23.40 -3.50 -31.38
N LEU A 231 -24.31 -4.02 -32.19
CA LEU A 231 -24.21 -5.35 -32.78
C LEU A 231 -23.48 -5.25 -34.11
N GLY A 232 -22.40 -6.02 -34.25
CA GLY A 232 -21.70 -6.15 -35.53
C GLY A 232 -22.54 -6.85 -36.59
N SER A 233 -22.13 -6.74 -37.85
CA SER A 233 -22.75 -7.50 -38.95
C SER A 233 -22.75 -8.99 -38.63
N ASN A 234 -23.88 -9.65 -38.86
CA ASN A 234 -24.11 -11.08 -38.58
C ASN A 234 -23.99 -11.49 -37.10
N ALA A 235 -23.96 -10.54 -36.15
CA ALA A 235 -23.95 -10.87 -34.72
C ALA A 235 -25.24 -11.55 -34.24
N VAL A 236 -26.35 -11.34 -34.96
CA VAL A 236 -27.62 -12.05 -34.75
C VAL A 236 -27.92 -12.86 -36.00
N THR A 237 -27.86 -14.18 -35.87
CA THR A 237 -28.22 -15.13 -36.91
C THR A 237 -29.57 -15.78 -36.61
N SER A 238 -30.10 -16.57 -37.54
CA SER A 238 -31.37 -17.28 -37.35
C SER A 238 -31.35 -18.20 -36.11
N SER A 239 -30.20 -18.78 -35.73
CA SER A 239 -30.10 -19.60 -34.51
C SER A 239 -30.21 -18.79 -33.22
N ASN A 240 -30.00 -17.47 -33.26
CA ASN A 240 -30.17 -16.59 -32.11
C ASN A 240 -31.63 -16.14 -31.93
N ILE A 241 -32.47 -16.31 -32.95
CA ILE A 241 -33.86 -15.85 -32.95
C ILE A 241 -34.75 -17.05 -32.65
N ALA A 242 -35.44 -17.01 -31.50
CA ALA A 242 -36.41 -18.05 -31.15
C ALA A 242 -37.55 -18.11 -32.18
N SER A 243 -38.11 -19.31 -32.38
CA SER A 243 -39.26 -19.49 -33.28
C SER A 243 -40.42 -18.59 -32.86
N GLY A 244 -40.95 -17.81 -33.80
CA GLY A 244 -42.03 -16.85 -33.56
C GLY A 244 -41.62 -15.54 -32.88
N ALA A 245 -40.33 -15.33 -32.57
CA ALA A 245 -39.88 -14.09 -31.92
C ALA A 245 -40.01 -12.84 -32.82
N VAL A 246 -40.03 -13.01 -34.14
CA VAL A 246 -40.29 -11.94 -35.12
C VAL A 246 -41.73 -12.06 -35.59
N GLY A 247 -42.61 -11.24 -35.01
CA GLY A 247 -44.00 -11.08 -35.41
C GLY A 247 -44.21 -9.86 -36.29
N SER A 248 -45.48 -9.58 -36.63
CA SER A 248 -45.86 -8.44 -37.47
C SER A 248 -45.41 -7.09 -36.90
N THR A 249 -45.40 -6.93 -35.57
CA THR A 249 -44.99 -5.68 -34.92
C THR A 249 -43.49 -5.39 -35.03
N GLN A 250 -42.66 -6.40 -35.28
CA GLN A 250 -41.21 -6.26 -35.50
C GLN A 250 -40.86 -5.99 -36.97
N ILE A 251 -41.79 -6.25 -37.89
CA ILE A 251 -41.58 -6.07 -39.33
C ILE A 251 -42.24 -4.76 -39.74
N ALA A 252 -41.43 -3.78 -40.13
CA ALA A 252 -41.96 -2.51 -40.63
C ALA A 252 -42.77 -2.71 -41.92
N ASP A 253 -43.75 -1.83 -42.16
CA ASP A 253 -44.55 -1.84 -43.37
C ASP A 253 -43.66 -1.81 -44.62
N ASN A 254 -43.98 -2.67 -45.60
CA ASN A 254 -43.22 -2.87 -46.84
C ASN A 254 -41.77 -3.37 -46.66
N ALA A 255 -41.36 -3.80 -45.46
CA ALA A 255 -40.01 -4.31 -45.25
C ALA A 255 -39.74 -5.61 -46.03
N VAL A 256 -40.76 -6.46 -46.24
CA VAL A 256 -40.67 -7.66 -47.07
C VAL A 256 -40.89 -7.30 -48.53
N THR A 257 -39.79 -7.02 -49.24
CA THR A 257 -39.79 -6.73 -50.68
C THR A 257 -39.81 -8.03 -51.50
N SER A 258 -40.21 -7.96 -52.77
CA SER A 258 -40.23 -9.13 -53.67
C SER A 258 -38.88 -9.87 -53.73
N THR A 259 -37.77 -9.14 -53.67
CA THR A 259 -36.40 -9.70 -53.63
C THR A 259 -36.08 -10.51 -52.37
N LYS A 260 -36.84 -10.32 -51.28
CA LYS A 260 -36.70 -11.09 -50.03
C LYS A 260 -37.55 -12.36 -50.02
N ILE A 261 -38.47 -12.50 -50.98
CA ILE A 261 -39.32 -13.68 -51.12
C ILE A 261 -38.68 -14.59 -52.16
N ALA A 262 -38.28 -15.79 -51.75
CA ALA A 262 -37.71 -16.76 -52.68
C ALA A 262 -38.74 -17.14 -53.77
N THR A 263 -38.26 -17.45 -54.96
CA THR A 263 -39.11 -17.96 -56.05
C THR A 263 -39.90 -19.17 -55.57
N ASN A 264 -41.21 -19.18 -55.81
CA ASN A 264 -42.17 -20.21 -55.37
C ASN A 264 -42.35 -20.35 -53.85
N ALA A 265 -41.85 -19.40 -53.03
CA ALA A 265 -42.09 -19.43 -51.59
C ALA A 265 -43.58 -19.27 -51.22
N ILE A 266 -44.34 -18.56 -52.05
CA ILE A 266 -45.79 -18.40 -51.89
C ILE A 266 -46.50 -19.48 -52.71
N SER A 267 -46.93 -20.54 -52.05
CA SER A 267 -47.83 -21.57 -52.59
C SER A 267 -49.31 -21.27 -52.29
N SER A 268 -50.23 -22.06 -52.85
CA SER A 268 -51.67 -21.94 -52.60
C SER A 268 -52.06 -22.01 -51.13
N THR A 269 -51.30 -22.70 -50.27
CA THR A 269 -51.57 -22.77 -48.83
C THR A 269 -51.32 -21.46 -48.09
N HIS A 270 -50.55 -20.54 -48.69
CA HIS A 270 -50.28 -19.21 -48.13
C HIS A 270 -51.31 -18.17 -48.55
N ILE A 271 -52.14 -18.47 -49.56
CA ILE A 271 -53.13 -17.55 -50.12
C ILE A 271 -54.50 -17.95 -49.58
N GLN A 272 -55.11 -17.07 -48.80
CA GLN A 272 -56.48 -17.31 -48.32
C GLN A 272 -57.47 -17.34 -49.49
N SER A 273 -58.53 -18.15 -49.35
CA SER A 273 -59.59 -18.21 -50.36
C SER A 273 -60.17 -16.81 -50.62
N GLY A 274 -60.24 -16.42 -51.90
CA GLY A 274 -60.71 -15.10 -52.32
C GLY A 274 -59.72 -13.94 -52.14
N ALA A 275 -58.49 -14.19 -51.65
CA ALA A 275 -57.50 -13.12 -51.44
C ALA A 275 -56.98 -12.49 -52.75
N VAL A 276 -57.07 -13.21 -53.88
CA VAL A 276 -56.72 -12.69 -55.20
C VAL A 276 -57.98 -12.24 -55.91
N GLY A 277 -58.25 -10.92 -55.86
CA GLY A 277 -59.35 -10.27 -56.56
C GLY A 277 -58.93 -9.64 -57.88
N SER A 278 -59.86 -8.91 -58.51
CA SER A 278 -59.63 -8.23 -59.79
C SER A 278 -58.52 -7.18 -59.71
N SER A 279 -58.34 -6.50 -58.57
CA SER A 279 -57.28 -5.50 -58.40
C SER A 279 -55.87 -6.09 -58.32
N GLN A 280 -55.74 -7.40 -57.99
CA GLN A 280 -54.46 -8.12 -58.00
C GLN A 280 -54.14 -8.75 -59.35
N LEU A 281 -55.12 -8.86 -60.26
CA LEU A 281 -54.96 -9.44 -61.59
C LEU A 281 -54.90 -8.33 -62.65
N ALA A 282 -53.73 -8.13 -63.25
CA ALA A 282 -53.61 -7.24 -64.40
C ALA A 282 -54.42 -7.76 -65.61
N ASN A 283 -54.86 -6.86 -66.49
CA ASN A 283 -55.53 -7.23 -67.73
C ASN A 283 -54.66 -8.20 -68.55
N GLY A 284 -55.23 -9.34 -68.95
CA GLY A 284 -54.51 -10.38 -69.68
C GLY A 284 -53.57 -11.25 -68.82
N ALA A 285 -53.53 -11.06 -67.49
CA ALA A 285 -52.68 -11.87 -66.61
C ALA A 285 -53.11 -13.35 -66.60
N VAL A 286 -54.40 -13.63 -66.74
CA VAL A 286 -54.93 -15.00 -66.90
C VAL A 286 -55.11 -15.27 -68.40
N THR A 287 -54.14 -15.96 -69.00
CA THR A 287 -54.17 -16.37 -70.41
C THR A 287 -54.91 -17.70 -70.56
N GLY A 288 -55.39 -18.03 -71.78
CA GLY A 288 -56.07 -19.30 -72.04
C GLY A 288 -55.25 -20.53 -71.62
N THR A 289 -53.91 -20.47 -71.74
CA THR A 289 -53.00 -21.54 -71.27
C THR A 289 -52.96 -21.72 -69.74
N LYS A 290 -53.43 -20.73 -68.97
CA LYS A 290 -53.55 -20.80 -67.50
C LYS A 290 -54.92 -21.32 -67.05
N ILE A 291 -55.87 -21.51 -67.96
CA ILE A 291 -57.21 -22.01 -67.71
C ILE A 291 -57.28 -23.45 -68.21
N ALA A 292 -57.52 -24.42 -67.32
CA ALA A 292 -57.71 -25.80 -67.72
C ALA A 292 -59.02 -25.99 -68.50
N ALA A 293 -59.08 -26.98 -69.39
CA ALA A 293 -60.30 -27.33 -70.10
C ALA A 293 -61.43 -27.65 -69.11
N GLY A 294 -62.59 -27.01 -69.28
CA GLY A 294 -63.73 -27.15 -68.38
C GLY A 294 -63.63 -26.39 -67.05
N ALA A 295 -62.58 -25.59 -66.82
CA ALA A 295 -62.43 -24.83 -65.57
C ALA A 295 -63.43 -23.65 -65.44
N ILE A 296 -63.98 -23.17 -66.55
CA ILE A 296 -65.02 -22.14 -66.59
C ILE A 296 -66.35 -22.81 -66.91
N ALA A 297 -67.32 -22.70 -66.00
CA ALA A 297 -68.67 -23.21 -66.22
C ALA A 297 -69.40 -22.38 -67.28
N GLU A 298 -70.27 -23.02 -68.08
CA GLU A 298 -70.98 -22.39 -69.19
C GLU A 298 -71.82 -21.18 -68.75
N ASP A 299 -72.37 -21.21 -67.53
CA ASP A 299 -73.13 -20.12 -66.92
C ASP A 299 -72.28 -18.86 -66.60
N LYS A 300 -70.95 -18.96 -66.72
CA LYS A 300 -69.99 -17.85 -66.54
C LYS A 300 -69.52 -17.23 -67.86
N LEU A 301 -69.95 -17.76 -69.01
CA LEU A 301 -69.64 -17.21 -70.33
C LEU A 301 -70.80 -16.34 -70.82
N ASN A 302 -70.52 -15.09 -71.21
CA ASN A 302 -71.51 -14.26 -71.92
C ASN A 302 -71.59 -14.70 -73.39
N LEU A 303 -72.29 -15.81 -73.63
CA LEU A 303 -72.51 -16.39 -74.95
C LEU A 303 -73.48 -15.55 -75.81
N ALA A 304 -74.27 -14.67 -75.21
CA ALA A 304 -75.28 -13.87 -75.89
C ALA A 304 -74.72 -12.81 -76.85
N THR A 305 -73.41 -12.50 -76.78
CA THR A 305 -72.78 -11.44 -77.59
C THR A 305 -71.73 -11.94 -78.59
N HIS A 306 -71.42 -13.24 -78.61
CA HIS A 306 -70.32 -13.79 -79.42
C HIS A 306 -70.70 -14.91 -80.40
N PHE A 307 -71.97 -15.33 -80.44
CA PHE A 307 -72.49 -16.15 -81.55
C PHE A 307 -73.05 -15.25 -82.65
N ILE A 308 -72.16 -14.65 -83.45
CA ILE A 308 -72.51 -14.21 -84.80
C ILE A 308 -71.65 -15.02 -85.76
N PHE A 309 -72.27 -16.10 -86.25
CA PHE A 309 -71.90 -17.01 -87.36
C PHE A 309 -70.46 -17.48 -87.47
#